data_AF-A0A3L6ENY0-F1
#
_entry.id   AF-A0A3L6ENY0-F1
#
_cell.length_a   1.000
_cell.length_b   1.000
_cell.length_c   1.000
_cell.angle_alpha   90.00
_cell.angle_beta   90.00
_cell.angle_gamma   90.00
#
_symmetry.space_group_name_H-M   'P 1'
#
loop_
_entity.id
_entity.type
_entity.pdbx_description
1 polymer ?
#
loop_
_entity_poly.entity_id
_entity_poly.type
_entity_poly.pdbx_seq_one_letter_code
_entity_poly.pdbx_strand_id
1 'polypeptide(L)'
;MLSPFPSLRSQMEVRCQTSFCQNEDGFSKLLRACTVRLGIKSQPEYDGREFVEHGTEKCVVTVYIGSSPHHVEWSVTAAGHRFKDTCQVVTRKALRALCQIYDEEVTDTPLRFFLSFQRDRPVWMARMRALEGQQLLEDDPSVVYLIAYLLTLDA
;
A
#
# COMPACT_ATOMS: atom_id res chain seq x y z
N MET A 1 -24.74 -0.11 -51.26
CA MET A 1 -24.20 -0.96 -50.17
C MET A 1 -23.02 -0.22 -49.55
N LEU A 2 -23.21 0.36 -48.37
CA LEU A 2 -22.12 0.94 -47.57
C LEU A 2 -22.25 0.32 -46.19
N SER A 3 -21.30 -0.56 -45.87
CA SER A 3 -21.12 -1.11 -44.52
C SER A 3 -20.71 0.04 -43.58
N PRO A 4 -21.33 0.19 -42.40
CA PRO A 4 -20.81 1.11 -41.40
C PRO A 4 -19.57 0.48 -40.76
N PHE A 5 -18.45 1.22 -40.77
CA PHE A 5 -17.30 0.94 -39.92
C PHE A 5 -17.77 0.79 -38.46
N PRO A 6 -17.44 -0.30 -37.75
CA PRO A 6 -17.63 -0.32 -36.32
C PRO A 6 -16.65 0.70 -35.73
N SER A 7 -17.20 1.73 -35.10
CA SER A 7 -16.45 2.71 -34.33
C SER A 7 -15.57 2.00 -33.31
N LEU A 8 -14.30 2.41 -33.25
CA LEU A 8 -13.23 1.88 -32.39
C LEU A 8 -13.44 2.14 -30.88
N ARG A 9 -14.70 2.17 -30.44
CA ARG A 9 -15.14 2.51 -29.07
C ARG A 9 -15.89 1.35 -28.42
N SER A 10 -15.89 0.18 -29.05
CA SER A 10 -16.58 -1.00 -28.56
C SER A 10 -15.65 -1.82 -27.66
N GLN A 11 -16.16 -2.14 -26.46
CA GLN A 11 -15.65 -3.10 -25.47
C GLN A 11 -14.58 -2.61 -24.47
N MET A 12 -14.84 -1.50 -23.78
CA MET A 12 -14.38 -1.38 -22.39
C MET A 12 -15.51 -1.84 -21.47
N GLU A 13 -15.50 -3.11 -21.07
CA GLU A 13 -16.34 -3.57 -19.97
C GLU A 13 -15.66 -3.16 -18.66
N VAL A 14 -16.18 -2.10 -18.04
CA VAL A 14 -15.65 -1.56 -16.79
C VAL A 14 -16.47 -2.13 -15.65
N ARG A 15 -15.85 -2.96 -14.82
CA ARG A 15 -16.43 -3.43 -13.56
C ARG A 15 -15.87 -2.60 -12.42
N CYS A 16 -16.68 -1.69 -11.88
CA CYS A 16 -16.31 -0.92 -10.69
C CYS A 16 -16.61 -1.75 -9.43
N GLN A 17 -15.61 -1.96 -8.59
CA GLN A 17 -15.76 -2.65 -7.30
C GLN A 17 -15.11 -1.78 -6.21
N THR A 18 -15.94 -1.23 -5.33
CA THR A 18 -15.55 -0.13 -4.41
C THR A 18 -15.35 -0.56 -2.95
N SER A 19 -15.53 -1.84 -2.58
CA SER A 19 -15.66 -2.18 -1.16
C SER A 19 -15.04 -3.49 -0.69
N PHE A 20 -14.45 -4.33 -1.56
CA PHE A 20 -14.13 -5.70 -1.16
C PHE A 20 -12.91 -5.82 -0.21
N CYS A 21 -11.96 -4.88 -0.24
CA CYS A 21 -10.67 -5.02 0.46
C CYS A 21 -10.67 -4.54 1.92
N GLN A 22 -11.78 -3.95 2.41
CA GLN A 22 -11.84 -3.33 3.74
C GLN A 22 -11.76 -4.34 4.90
N ASN A 23 -12.14 -5.61 4.68
CA ASN A 23 -12.22 -6.64 5.72
C ASN A 23 -11.34 -7.88 5.44
N GLU A 24 -10.44 -7.85 4.45
CA GLU A 24 -9.53 -8.97 4.20
C GLU A 24 -8.39 -9.00 5.25
N ASP A 25 -8.03 -10.21 5.69
CA ASP A 25 -6.82 -10.43 6.49
C ASP A 25 -5.54 -10.06 5.71
N GLY A 26 -4.42 -9.97 6.42
CA GLY A 26 -3.13 -9.57 5.85
C GLY A 26 -2.91 -8.05 5.92
N PHE A 27 -2.37 -7.47 4.85
CA PHE A 27 -1.92 -6.07 4.87
C PHE A 27 -3.05 -5.07 5.05
N SER A 28 -4.28 -5.36 4.61
CA SER A 28 -5.42 -4.44 4.73
C SER A 28 -5.80 -4.21 6.19
N LYS A 29 -5.80 -5.30 6.98
CA LYS A 29 -6.01 -5.26 8.43
C LYS A 29 -4.89 -4.50 9.14
N LEU A 30 -3.63 -4.71 8.72
CA LEU A 30 -2.49 -3.96 9.25
C LEU A 30 -2.62 -2.46 8.95
N LEU A 31 -2.95 -2.08 7.71
CA LEU A 31 -3.17 -0.69 7.32
C LEU A 31 -4.25 -0.04 8.18
N ARG A 32 -5.40 -0.71 8.35
CA ARG A 32 -6.48 -0.24 9.23
C ARG A 32 -6.02 -0.07 10.69
N ALA A 33 -5.22 -1.00 11.21
CA ALA A 33 -4.69 -0.87 12.56
C ALA A 33 -3.74 0.34 12.70
N CYS A 34 -2.92 0.60 11.67
CA CYS A 34 -2.02 1.74 11.64
C CYS A 34 -2.78 3.07 11.56
N THR A 35 -3.83 3.16 10.72
CA THR A 35 -4.63 4.39 10.61
C THR A 35 -5.31 4.75 11.94
N VAL A 36 -5.86 3.75 12.65
CA VAL A 36 -6.45 3.95 13.98
C VAL A 36 -5.40 4.44 14.99
N ARG A 37 -4.20 3.84 15.00
CA ARG A 37 -3.10 4.26 15.88
C ARG A 37 -2.68 5.71 15.65
N LEU A 38 -2.70 6.17 14.40
CA LEU A 38 -2.34 7.53 13.99
C LEU A 38 -3.48 8.55 14.13
N GLY A 39 -4.61 8.15 14.72
CA GLY A 39 -5.75 9.06 14.96
C GLY A 39 -6.52 9.43 13.69
N ILE A 40 -6.36 8.68 12.60
CA ILE A 40 -7.15 8.83 11.38
C ILE A 40 -8.53 8.21 11.63
N LYS A 41 -9.57 9.04 11.57
CA LYS A 41 -10.93 8.64 11.96
C LYS A 41 -11.64 7.79 10.91
N SER A 42 -11.43 8.09 9.62
CA SER A 42 -12.00 7.29 8.54
C SER A 42 -11.18 6.02 8.32
N GLN A 43 -11.86 4.97 7.88
CA GLN A 43 -11.19 3.74 7.49
C GLN A 43 -10.61 3.89 6.08
N PRO A 44 -9.56 3.14 5.71
CA PRO A 44 -9.07 3.11 4.34
C PRO A 44 -10.15 2.68 3.35
N GLU A 45 -10.39 3.49 2.33
CA GLU A 45 -11.38 3.21 1.28
C GLU A 45 -10.69 2.77 -0.01
N TYR A 46 -11.18 1.72 -0.66
CA TYR A 46 -10.57 1.14 -1.86
C TYR A 46 -11.51 1.31 -3.05
N ASP A 47 -11.14 2.15 -4.01
CA ASP A 47 -11.82 2.22 -5.29
C ASP A 47 -11.00 1.44 -6.32
N GLY A 48 -11.56 0.42 -6.93
CA GLY A 48 -10.88 -0.24 -8.04
C GLY A 48 -11.78 -0.61 -9.19
N ARG A 49 -11.12 -0.70 -10.33
CA ARG A 49 -11.74 -0.87 -11.63
C ARG A 49 -11.00 -1.96 -12.38
N GLU A 50 -11.71 -3.00 -12.74
CA GLU A 50 -11.25 -4.02 -13.67
C GLU A 50 -11.75 -3.66 -15.07
N PHE A 51 -10.86 -3.78 -16.06
CA PHE A 51 -11.15 -3.49 -17.46
C PHE A 51 -10.22 -4.30 -18.36
N VAL A 52 -10.62 -4.48 -19.61
CA VAL A 52 -9.77 -5.11 -20.63
C VAL A 52 -9.17 -4.02 -21.50
N GLU A 53 -7.84 -4.04 -21.65
CA GLU A 53 -7.12 -3.12 -22.53
C GLU A 53 -6.23 -3.94 -23.49
N HIS A 54 -6.47 -3.79 -24.80
CA HIS A 54 -5.80 -4.57 -25.84
C HIS A 54 -5.87 -6.09 -25.62
N GLY A 55 -7.02 -6.60 -25.16
CA GLY A 55 -7.22 -8.03 -24.88
C GLY A 55 -6.53 -8.53 -23.60
N THR A 56 -5.90 -7.64 -22.83
CA THR A 56 -5.29 -7.97 -21.54
C THR A 56 -6.16 -7.47 -20.41
N GLU A 57 -6.48 -8.33 -19.45
CA GLU A 57 -7.13 -7.93 -18.20
C GLU A 57 -6.22 -7.01 -17.40
N LYS A 58 -6.76 -5.86 -17.02
CA LYS A 58 -6.10 -4.87 -16.18
C LYS A 58 -7.01 -4.51 -15.03
N CYS A 59 -6.37 -4.19 -13.92
CA CYS A 59 -6.99 -3.67 -12.74
C CYS A 59 -6.23 -2.44 -12.29
N VAL A 60 -6.95 -1.39 -11.90
CA VAL A 60 -6.39 -0.24 -11.21
C VAL A 60 -7.14 -0.07 -9.92
N VAL A 61 -6.42 0.00 -8.81
CA VAL A 61 -6.99 0.22 -7.47
C VAL A 61 -6.33 1.43 -6.86
N THR A 62 -7.14 2.32 -6.30
CA THR A 62 -6.75 3.46 -5.49
C THR A 62 -7.23 3.22 -4.06
N VAL A 63 -6.34 3.41 -3.08
CA VAL A 63 -6.73 3.48 -1.68
C VAL A 63 -6.65 4.91 -1.18
N TYR A 64 -7.71 5.35 -0.51
CA TYR A 64 -7.86 6.67 0.09
C TYR A 64 -7.69 6.57 1.60
N ILE A 65 -6.85 7.44 2.14
CA ILE A 65 -6.55 7.56 3.56
C ILE A 65 -7.02 8.93 4.02
N GLY A 66 -7.88 8.95 5.03
CA GLY A 66 -8.41 10.20 5.57
C GLY A 66 -7.36 11.06 6.25
N SER A 67 -7.79 12.27 6.60
CA SER A 67 -6.96 13.21 7.34
C SER A 67 -6.76 12.79 8.80
N SER A 68 -5.70 13.35 9.38
CA SER A 68 -5.35 13.30 10.80
C SER A 68 -5.16 14.73 11.31
N PRO A 69 -4.95 14.96 12.61
CA PRO A 69 -4.74 16.31 13.15
C PRO A 69 -3.59 17.09 12.49
N HIS A 70 -2.54 16.39 12.00
CA HIS A 70 -1.33 17.02 11.45
C HIS A 70 -1.16 16.83 9.93
N HIS A 71 -1.93 15.93 9.32
CA HIS A 71 -1.78 15.57 7.90
C HIS A 71 -3.13 15.57 7.18
N VAL A 72 -3.15 16.13 5.97
CA VAL A 72 -4.33 16.12 5.09
C VAL A 72 -4.60 14.71 4.53
N GLU A 73 -5.80 14.51 3.98
CA GLU A 73 -6.13 13.26 3.28
C GLU A 73 -5.21 13.04 2.08
N TRP A 74 -4.95 11.76 1.75
CA TRP A 74 -4.10 11.38 0.65
C TRP A 74 -4.52 10.03 0.07
N SER A 75 -4.00 9.69 -1.11
CA SER A 75 -4.30 8.42 -1.76
C SER A 75 -3.09 7.87 -2.50
N VAL A 76 -3.11 6.57 -2.74
CA VAL A 76 -2.14 5.91 -3.61
C VAL A 76 -2.85 4.96 -4.56
N THR A 77 -2.35 4.90 -5.80
CA THR A 77 -2.88 4.02 -6.84
C THR A 77 -1.84 2.97 -7.23
N ALA A 78 -2.32 1.75 -7.51
CA ALA A 78 -1.56 0.68 -8.12
C ALA A 78 -2.33 0.07 -9.31
N ALA A 79 -1.57 -0.49 -10.25
CA ALA A 79 -2.11 -1.24 -11.37
C ALA A 79 -1.67 -2.71 -11.28
N GLY A 80 -2.51 -3.61 -11.75
CA GLY A 80 -2.27 -5.05 -11.81
C GLY A 80 -3.22 -5.70 -12.81
N HIS A 81 -3.47 -7.00 -12.64
CA HIS A 81 -4.35 -7.77 -13.54
C HIS A 81 -5.70 -8.08 -12.91
N ARG A 82 -5.72 -8.35 -11.60
CA ARG A 82 -6.93 -8.70 -10.86
C ARG A 82 -7.08 -7.82 -9.64
N PHE A 83 -8.33 -7.54 -9.26
CA PHE A 83 -8.66 -6.67 -8.14
C PHE A 83 -8.03 -7.12 -6.82
N LYS A 84 -8.18 -8.40 -6.47
CA LYS A 84 -7.66 -8.95 -5.22
C LYS A 84 -6.14 -8.78 -5.07
N ASP A 85 -5.39 -9.09 -6.12
CA ASP A 85 -3.93 -9.00 -6.11
C ASP A 85 -3.49 -7.53 -6.10
N THR A 86 -4.16 -6.69 -6.88
CA THR A 86 -3.88 -5.25 -6.96
C THR A 86 -4.20 -4.54 -5.65
N CYS A 87 -5.21 -5.00 -4.90
CA CYS A 87 -5.48 -4.52 -3.55
C CYS A 87 -4.28 -4.77 -2.63
N GLN A 88 -3.72 -5.99 -2.59
CA GLN A 88 -2.56 -6.27 -1.74
C GLN A 88 -1.37 -5.37 -2.09
N VAL A 89 -1.15 -5.12 -3.39
CA VAL A 89 -0.10 -4.20 -3.87
C VAL A 89 -0.35 -2.75 -3.43
N VAL A 90 -1.56 -2.22 -3.65
CA VAL A 90 -1.88 -0.83 -3.27
C VAL A 90 -1.85 -0.65 -1.75
N THR A 91 -2.25 -1.66 -0.97
CA THR A 91 -2.19 -1.64 0.49
C THR A 91 -0.75 -1.58 1.00
N ARG A 92 0.16 -2.39 0.45
CA ARG A 92 1.59 -2.30 0.82
C ARG A 92 2.19 -0.93 0.45
N LYS A 93 1.81 -0.40 -0.72
CA LYS A 93 2.19 0.96 -1.13
C LYS A 93 1.66 2.03 -0.17
N ALA A 94 0.44 1.88 0.34
CA ALA A 94 -0.12 2.78 1.33
C ALA A 94 0.56 2.67 2.69
N LEU A 95 0.85 1.46 3.18
CA LEU A 95 1.62 1.27 4.41
C LEU A 95 2.98 1.97 4.35
N ARG A 96 3.66 1.87 3.21
CA ARG A 96 4.92 2.59 2.95
C ARG A 96 4.74 4.10 2.97
N ALA A 97 3.75 4.63 2.26
CA ALA A 97 3.47 6.07 2.23
C ALA A 97 3.11 6.59 3.64
N LEU A 98 2.34 5.83 4.40
CA LEU A 98 1.98 6.14 5.79
C LEU A 98 3.24 6.26 6.67
N CYS A 99 4.19 5.33 6.57
CA CYS A 99 5.44 5.42 7.35
C CYS A 99 6.32 6.62 6.96
N GLN A 100 6.15 7.17 5.76
CA GLN A 100 6.88 8.36 5.31
C GLN A 100 6.21 9.66 5.72
N ILE A 101 4.88 9.72 5.59
CA ILE A 101 4.09 10.91 5.94
C ILE A 101 4.13 11.11 7.46
N TYR A 102 4.07 10.01 8.22
CA TYR A 102 4.02 10.00 9.68
C TYR A 102 5.37 9.60 10.31
N ASP A 103 6.52 9.90 9.69
CA ASP A 103 7.85 9.43 10.15
C ASP A 103 8.10 9.83 11.62
N GLU A 104 7.71 11.04 12.03
CA GLU A 104 7.85 11.51 13.42
C GLU A 104 7.01 10.67 14.38
N GLU A 105 5.75 10.38 14.03
CA GLU A 105 4.82 9.63 14.88
C GLU A 105 5.13 8.13 14.94
N VAL A 106 5.83 7.58 13.94
CA VAL A 106 6.21 6.17 13.90
C VAL A 106 7.65 5.89 14.36
N THR A 107 8.46 6.93 14.62
CA THR A 107 9.90 6.81 14.95
C THR A 107 10.19 5.94 16.17
N ASP A 108 9.29 5.88 17.15
CA ASP A 108 9.44 5.05 18.36
C ASP A 108 8.62 3.75 18.31
N THR A 109 8.25 3.33 17.10
CA THR A 109 7.43 2.13 16.89
C THR A 109 8.09 1.19 15.89
N PRO A 110 7.82 -0.12 15.94
CA PRO A 110 8.32 -1.06 14.93
C PRO A 110 7.94 -0.68 13.49
N LEU A 111 6.89 0.14 13.29
CA LEU A 111 6.48 0.63 11.97
C LEU A 111 7.57 1.46 11.28
N ARG A 112 8.51 2.10 12.00
CA ARG A 112 9.64 2.82 11.39
C ARG A 112 10.52 1.96 10.48
N PHE A 113 10.47 0.64 10.69
CA PHE A 113 11.20 -0.35 9.91
C PHE A 113 10.33 -0.97 8.82
N PHE A 114 9.00 -0.87 8.93
CA PHE A 114 8.07 -1.28 7.90
C PHE A 114 8.18 -0.30 6.73
N LEU A 115 8.97 -0.70 5.74
CA LEU A 115 8.85 -0.23 4.36
C LEU A 115 9.26 1.24 4.17
N SER A 116 10.52 1.58 4.42
CA SER A 116 11.08 2.80 3.81
C SER A 116 11.34 2.57 2.31
N PHE A 117 10.97 3.55 1.47
CA PHE A 117 11.17 3.50 0.01
C PHE A 117 12.63 3.63 -0.42
N GLN A 118 13.47 4.27 0.40
CA GLN A 118 14.83 4.66 0.00
C GLN A 118 15.85 3.89 0.81
N ARG A 119 16.15 2.68 0.32
CA ARG A 119 17.18 1.79 0.89
C ARG A 119 18.59 2.39 0.88
N ASP A 120 18.74 3.44 0.09
CA ASP A 120 19.91 4.22 -0.25
C ASP A 120 20.05 5.51 0.59
N ARG A 121 19.04 5.87 1.41
CA ARG A 121 19.18 6.98 2.37
C ARG A 121 20.14 6.57 3.51
N PRO A 122 21.08 7.45 3.91
CA PRO A 122 21.96 7.21 5.05
C PRO A 122 21.19 6.90 6.34
N VAL A 123 20.03 7.54 6.54
CA VAL A 123 19.14 7.30 7.69
C VAL A 123 18.60 5.87 7.69
N TRP A 124 18.18 5.34 6.54
CA TRP A 124 17.74 3.95 6.45
C TRP A 124 18.89 2.97 6.67
N MET A 125 20.04 3.22 6.05
CA MET A 125 21.25 2.40 6.24
C MET A 125 21.72 2.41 7.70
N ALA A 126 21.52 3.51 8.43
CA ALA A 126 21.77 3.59 9.87
C ALA A 126 20.72 2.80 10.67
N ARG A 127 19.43 2.92 10.33
CA ARG A 127 18.33 2.14 10.94
C ARG A 127 18.54 0.63 10.74
N MET A 128 18.93 0.17 9.55
CA MET A 128 19.23 -1.23 9.26
C MET A 128 20.49 -1.74 9.96
N ARG A 129 21.55 -0.92 10.02
CA ARG A 129 22.76 -1.27 10.80
C ARG A 129 22.49 -1.36 12.30
N ALA A 130 21.54 -0.60 12.82
CA ALA A 130 21.07 -0.74 14.20
C ALA A 130 20.24 -2.02 14.41
N LEU A 131 19.57 -2.53 13.37
CA LEU A 131 18.90 -3.84 13.41
C LEU A 131 19.88 -5.01 13.32
N GLU A 132 20.95 -4.89 12.51
CA GLU A 132 21.94 -5.95 12.27
C GLU A 132 23.11 -5.95 13.28
N GLY A 133 23.34 -4.83 13.97
CA GLY A 133 24.47 -4.61 14.88
C GLY A 133 24.11 -4.71 16.36
N GLN A 134 25.15 -4.87 17.19
CA GLN A 134 25.13 -4.98 18.66
C GLN A 134 24.50 -3.79 19.44
N GLN A 135 23.91 -2.81 18.74
CA GLN A 135 23.03 -1.77 19.29
C GLN A 135 21.58 -2.16 18.99
N LEU A 136 21.12 -3.26 19.59
CA LEU A 136 19.70 -3.63 19.55
C LEU A 136 18.92 -2.53 20.26
N LEU A 137 18.28 -1.64 19.50
CA LEU A 137 17.13 -0.92 20.05
C LEU A 137 15.93 -1.87 20.17
N GLU A 138 15.97 -3.00 19.45
CA GLU A 138 14.92 -4.01 19.41
C GLU A 138 15.46 -5.36 19.90
N ASP A 139 15.20 -5.70 21.16
CA ASP A 139 15.75 -6.90 21.81
C ASP A 139 15.13 -8.23 21.32
N ASP A 140 14.01 -8.18 20.58
CA ASP A 140 13.31 -9.38 20.11
C ASP A 140 13.77 -9.80 18.70
N PRO A 141 14.48 -10.93 18.54
CA PRO A 141 14.93 -11.41 17.24
C PRO A 141 13.77 -11.73 16.28
N SER A 142 12.58 -12.05 16.80
CA SER A 142 11.39 -12.32 15.98
C SER A 142 10.93 -11.08 15.23
N VAL A 143 11.05 -9.91 15.86
CA VAL A 143 10.73 -8.61 15.25
C VAL A 143 11.70 -8.32 14.10
N VAL A 144 12.99 -8.58 14.31
CA VAL A 144 14.03 -8.41 13.28
C VAL A 144 13.76 -9.29 12.05
N TYR A 145 13.51 -10.59 12.24
CA TYR A 145 13.21 -11.50 11.13
C TYR A 145 11.89 -11.16 10.42
N LEU A 146 10.88 -10.70 11.16
CA LEU A 146 9.61 -10.26 10.58
C LEU A 146 9.84 -9.03 9.68
N ILE A 147 10.58 -8.03 10.16
CA ILE A 147 10.95 -6.84 9.37
C ILE A 147 11.70 -7.27 8.10
N ALA A 148 12.70 -8.14 8.23
CA ALA A 148 13.46 -8.63 7.08
C ALA A 148 12.57 -9.33 6.05
N TYR A 149 11.67 -10.23 6.48
CA TYR A 149 10.71 -10.89 5.61
C TYR A 149 9.82 -9.88 4.86
N LEU A 150 9.27 -8.89 5.57
CA LEU A 150 8.40 -7.88 4.98
C LEU A 150 9.13 -7.04 3.93
N LEU A 151 10.41 -6.72 4.14
CA LEU A 151 11.22 -6.02 3.16
C LEU A 151 11.42 -6.82 1.87
N THR A 152 11.37 -8.16 1.91
CA THR A 152 11.49 -8.99 0.70
C THR A 152 10.23 -9.04 -0.16
N LEU A 153 9.05 -8.73 0.40
CA LEU A 153 7.77 -8.85 -0.32
C LEU A 153 7.54 -7.76 -1.37
N ASP A 154 8.40 -6.75 -1.40
CA ASP A 154 8.36 -5.63 -2.34
C ASP A 154 9.63 -5.53 -3.22
N ALA A 155 10.46 -6.58 -3.24
CA ALA A 155 11.60 -6.73 -4.15
C ALA A 155 11.14 -7.26 -5.52
#